data_AF-A0A562RVT5-F1
#
_entry.id   AF-A0A562RVT5-F1
#
_cell.length_a   1.000
_cell.length_b   1.000
_cell.length_c   1.000
_cell.angle_alpha   90.00
_cell.angle_beta   90.00
_cell.angle_gamma   90.00
#
_symmetry.space_group_name_H-M   'P 1'
#
loop_
_entity.id
_entity.type
_entity.pdbx_description
1 polymer ?
#
loop_
_entity_poly.entity_id
_entity_poly.type
_entity_poly.pdbx_seq_one_letter_code
_entity_poly.pdbx_strand_id
1 'polypeptide(L)'
;MENRVEFYRMSKTSNPKILNRITEQILKAGFSGNIKVYDLGLDDEASMSLIVEGTYENEDCCVAVGYGMNRQNLAIRKKWFRHAP
;
A
#
# COMPACT_ATOMS: atom_id res chain seq x y z
N MET A 1 -8.30 17.25 -1.62
CA MET A 1 -7.34 16.59 -2.54
C MET A 1 -7.93 15.23 -2.86
N GLU A 2 -8.04 14.88 -4.14
CA GLU A 2 -8.51 13.56 -4.55
C GLU A 2 -7.38 12.54 -4.36
N ASN A 3 -7.68 11.37 -3.78
CA ASN A 3 -6.68 10.31 -3.59
C ASN A 3 -6.49 9.55 -4.91
N ARG A 4 -5.25 9.43 -5.37
CA ARG A 4 -4.90 8.66 -6.58
C ARG A 4 -3.99 7.51 -6.18
N VAL A 5 -4.48 6.28 -6.36
CA VAL A 5 -3.73 5.06 -6.06
C VAL A 5 -3.23 4.42 -7.36
N GLU A 6 -1.92 4.23 -7.45
CA GLU A 6 -1.27 3.61 -8.61
C GLU A 6 -0.50 2.37 -8.17
N PHE A 7 -0.69 1.27 -8.89
CA PHE A 7 -0.02 -0.01 -8.63
C PHE A 7 1.15 -0.22 -9.58
N TYR A 8 2.30 -0.58 -9.03
CA TYR A 8 3.55 -0.81 -9.76
C TYR A 8 4.06 -2.21 -9.49
N ARG A 9 4.60 -2.85 -10.54
CA ARG A 9 5.28 -4.16 -10.47
C ARG A 9 4.44 -5.26 -9.81
N MET A 10 3.12 -5.24 -10.00
CA MET A 10 2.23 -6.30 -9.52
C MET A 10 2.60 -7.62 -10.22
N SER A 11 3.42 -8.42 -9.55
CA SER A 11 4.05 -9.60 -10.12
C SER A 11 3.11 -10.79 -10.17
N LYS A 12 2.15 -10.82 -9.24
CA LYS A 12 1.31 -12.00 -8.99
C LYS A 12 -0.19 -11.74 -9.08
N THR A 13 -0.63 -10.48 -9.22
CA THR A 13 -2.07 -10.20 -9.32
C THR A 13 -2.40 -9.00 -10.20
N SER A 14 -3.26 -9.23 -11.19
CA SER A 14 -3.94 -8.19 -11.99
C SER A 14 -5.44 -8.15 -11.69
N ASN A 15 -5.90 -8.88 -10.67
CA ASN A 15 -7.31 -9.03 -10.36
C ASN A 15 -7.88 -7.72 -9.78
N PRO A 16 -8.82 -7.04 -10.46
CA PRO A 16 -9.37 -5.77 -10.00
C PRO A 16 -10.00 -5.83 -8.61
N LYS A 17 -10.58 -6.97 -8.21
CA LYS A 17 -11.16 -7.13 -6.87
C LYS A 17 -10.13 -7.06 -5.76
N ILE A 18 -8.96 -7.64 -6.00
CA ILE A 18 -7.84 -7.63 -5.04
C ILE A 18 -7.26 -6.21 -4.97
N LEU A 19 -7.03 -5.57 -6.13
CA LEU A 19 -6.53 -4.20 -6.19
C LEU A 19 -7.47 -3.21 -5.49
N ASN A 20 -8.78 -3.29 -5.74
CA ASN A 20 -9.77 -2.46 -5.07
C ASN A 20 -9.74 -2.64 -3.55
N ARG A 21 -9.64 -3.90 -3.09
CA ARG A 21 -9.54 -4.18 -1.65
C ARG A 21 -8.26 -3.64 -1.04
N ILE A 22 -7.12 -3.74 -1.71
CA ILE A 22 -5.86 -3.14 -1.25
C ILE A 22 -6.01 -1.61 -1.17
N THR A 23 -6.58 -0.97 -2.20
CA THR A 23 -6.88 0.46 -2.21
C THR A 23 -7.73 0.87 -1.01
N GLU A 24 -8.86 0.20 -0.76
CA GLU A 24 -9.73 0.49 0.39
C GLU A 24 -8.97 0.40 1.72
N GLN A 25 -8.12 -0.60 1.86
CA GLN A 25 -7.33 -0.84 3.07
C GLN A 25 -6.25 0.21 3.28
N ILE A 26 -5.61 0.67 2.21
CA ILE A 26 -4.63 1.78 2.24
C ILE A 26 -5.31 3.08 2.66
N LEU A 27 -6.46 3.41 2.06
CA LEU A 27 -7.21 4.62 2.39
C LEU A 27 -7.75 4.58 3.82
N LYS A 28 -8.29 3.43 4.25
CA LYS A 28 -8.75 3.22 5.63
C LYS A 28 -7.62 3.34 6.65
N ALA A 29 -6.40 2.95 6.28
CA ALA A 29 -5.24 3.11 7.14
C ALA A 29 -4.84 4.59 7.33
N GLY A 30 -5.32 5.51 6.49
CA GLY A 30 -5.07 6.95 6.60
C GLY A 30 -4.09 7.51 5.58
N PHE A 31 -3.72 6.74 4.56
CA PHE A 31 -2.92 7.27 3.45
C PHE A 31 -3.76 8.20 2.57
N SER A 32 -3.12 9.25 2.05
CA SER A 32 -3.77 10.22 1.16
C SER A 32 -2.81 10.78 0.11
N GLY A 33 -3.37 11.54 -0.84
CA GLY A 33 -2.63 12.20 -1.91
C GLY A 33 -2.31 11.28 -3.07
N ASN A 34 -1.08 11.37 -3.59
CA ASN A 34 -0.57 10.52 -4.65
C ASN A 34 0.07 9.27 -4.04
N ILE A 35 -0.65 8.17 -4.07
CA ILE A 35 -0.27 6.91 -3.44
C ILE A 35 0.27 5.96 -4.50
N LYS A 36 1.49 5.46 -4.28
CA LYS A 36 2.11 4.44 -5.13
C LYS A 36 2.27 3.16 -4.33
N VAL A 37 1.84 2.05 -4.90
CA VAL A 37 1.88 0.74 -4.27
C VAL A 37 2.80 -0.16 -5.09
N TYR A 38 3.83 -0.70 -4.46
CA TYR A 38 4.78 -1.61 -5.09
C TYR A 38 4.63 -3.00 -4.47
N ASP A 39 4.43 -4.01 -5.31
CA ASP A 39 4.51 -5.41 -4.90
C ASP A 39 5.97 -5.86 -4.86
N LEU A 40 6.39 -6.45 -3.74
CA LEU A 40 7.74 -6.99 -3.56
C LEU A 40 7.90 -8.39 -4.19
N GLY A 41 6.81 -9.04 -4.60
CA GLY A 41 6.80 -10.35 -5.27
C GLY A 41 7.22 -11.53 -4.40
N LEU A 42 7.38 -11.30 -3.09
CA LEU A 42 7.87 -12.31 -2.14
C LEU A 42 6.77 -13.31 -1.73
N ASP A 43 5.50 -12.94 -1.83
CA ASP A 43 4.38 -13.69 -1.25
C ASP A 43 3.31 -14.07 -2.29
N ASP A 44 2.27 -14.83 -1.93
CA ASP A 44 1.21 -15.29 -2.86
C ASP A 44 0.06 -14.26 -3.04
N GLU A 45 -1.01 -14.59 -3.76
CA GLU A 45 -2.15 -13.64 -3.89
C GLU A 45 -2.93 -13.46 -2.58
N ALA A 46 -2.85 -14.42 -1.65
CA ALA A 46 -3.59 -14.42 -0.39
C ALA A 46 -2.87 -13.62 0.72
N SER A 47 -1.58 -13.39 0.59
CA SER A 47 -0.74 -12.59 1.48
C SER A 47 0.27 -11.82 0.64
N MET A 48 0.36 -10.49 0.76
CA MET A 48 1.30 -9.70 -0.03
C MET A 48 2.12 -8.75 0.84
N SER A 49 3.42 -8.69 0.60
CA SER A 49 4.28 -7.64 1.12
C SER A 49 4.35 -6.50 0.10
N LEU A 50 3.82 -5.34 0.51
CA LEU A 50 3.73 -4.16 -0.32
C LEU A 50 4.58 -3.03 0.27
N ILE A 51 5.09 -2.18 -0.60
CA ILE A 51 5.59 -0.85 -0.23
C ILE A 51 4.55 0.18 -0.67
N VAL A 52 4.10 1.02 0.26
CA VAL A 52 3.18 2.13 -0.02
C VAL A 52 3.95 3.44 0.16
N GLU A 53 4.11 4.19 -0.92
CA GLU A 53 4.59 5.56 -0.90
C GLU A 53 3.42 6.52 -0.99
N GLY A 54 3.38 7.55 -0.15
CA GLY A 54 2.33 8.56 -0.15
C GLY A 54 2.39 9.41 1.12
N THR A 55 1.32 10.18 1.37
CA THR A 55 1.21 10.98 2.58
C THR A 55 0.48 10.18 3.66
N TYR A 56 1.11 10.00 4.82
CA TYR A 56 0.52 9.32 5.98
C TYR A 56 0.84 10.10 7.25
N GLU A 57 -0.19 10.44 8.02
CA GLU A 57 -0.08 11.31 9.21
C GLU A 57 0.51 12.70 8.89
N ASN A 58 0.11 13.27 7.75
CA ASN A 58 0.56 14.58 7.23
C ASN A 58 2.03 14.65 6.80
N GLU A 59 2.70 13.51 6.68
CA GLU A 59 4.10 13.45 6.23
C GLU A 59 4.25 12.52 5.03
N ASP A 60 5.10 12.93 4.08
CA ASP A 60 5.48 12.09 2.96
C ASP A 60 6.36 10.93 3.45
N CYS A 61 5.88 9.72 3.24
CA CYS A 61 6.53 8.54 3.76
C CYS A 61 6.48 7.37 2.76
N CYS A 62 7.31 6.40 3.06
CA CYS A 62 7.32 5.09 2.46
C CYS A 62 7.05 4.09 3.58
N VAL A 63 6.13 3.15 3.38
CA VAL A 63 5.70 2.20 4.41
C VAL A 63 5.68 0.80 3.85
N ALA A 64 6.40 -0.11 4.50
CA ALA A 64 6.25 -1.54 4.25
C ALA A 64 5.02 -2.05 4.99
N VAL A 65 4.08 -2.63 4.25
CA VAL A 65 2.85 -3.21 4.78
C VAL A 65 2.69 -4.65 4.35
N GLY A 66 2.19 -5.48 5.27
CA GLY A 66 1.66 -6.79 4.94
C GLY A 66 0.15 -6.71 4.71
N TYR A 67 -0.29 -7.15 3.53
CA TYR A 67 -1.69 -7.41 3.21
C TYR A 67 -1.98 -8.90 3.35
N GLY A 68 -3.20 -9.24 3.77
CA GLY A 68 -3.69 -10.61 3.70
C GLY A 68 -5.18 -10.62 3.38
N MET A 69 -5.61 -11.51 2.49
CA MET A 69 -7.00 -11.60 2.04
C MET A 69 -8.03 -11.83 3.16
N ASN A 70 -7.62 -12.39 4.29
CA ASN A 70 -8.49 -12.61 5.45
C ASN A 70 -8.33 -11.53 6.53
N ARG A 71 -7.47 -10.54 6.32
CA ARG A 71 -7.27 -9.43 7.25
C ARG A 71 -8.20 -8.27 6.91
N GLN A 72 -8.63 -7.59 7.97
CA GLN A 72 -9.50 -6.41 7.87
C GLN A 72 -8.72 -5.08 7.84
N ASN A 73 -7.42 -5.12 8.10
CA ASN A 73 -6.49 -3.99 8.18
C ASN A 73 -5.13 -4.37 7.58
N LEU A 74 -4.40 -3.39 7.04
CA LEU A 74 -2.98 -3.54 6.69
C LEU A 74 -2.12 -3.71 7.93
N ALA A 75 -1.13 -4.58 7.88
CA ALA A 75 -0.12 -4.70 8.92
C ALA A 75 1.08 -3.82 8.58
N ILE A 76 1.16 -2.63 9.18
CA ILE A 76 2.35 -1.77 9.06
C ILE A 76 3.55 -2.49 9.69
N ARG A 77 4.59 -2.72 8.90
CA ARG A 77 5.83 -3.40 9.32
C ARG A 77 6.94 -2.41 9.63
N LYS A 78 7.10 -1.40 8.77
CA LYS A 78 8.16 -0.39 8.89
C LYS A 78 7.74 0.88 8.16
N LYS A 79 8.03 2.04 8.75
CA LYS A 79 7.79 3.37 8.18
C LYS A 79 9.15 4.06 7.98
N TRP A 80 9.35 4.64 6.81
CA TRP A 80 10.47 5.51 6.50
C TRP A 80 9.90 6.86 6.12
N PHE A 81 10.31 7.90 6.83
CA PHE A 81 10.00 9.26 6.46
C PHE A 81 11.02 9.71 5.43
N ARG A 82 10.57 10.37 4.37
CA ARG A 82 11.53 11.08 3.53
C ARG A 82 12.10 12.19 4.38
N HIS A 83 13.40 12.17 4.63
CA HIS A 83 14.05 13.35 5.18
C HIS A 83 13.78 14.50 4.20
N ALA A 84 13.21 15.58 4.71
CA ALA A 84 13.24 16.84 3.99
C ALA A 84 14.72 17.11 3.61
N PRO A 85 14.98 17.56 2.37
CA PRO A 85 16.33 17.74 1.87
C PRO A 85 17.20 18.63 2.77
#